data_AF-A0AAE0S7C4-F1
#
_entry.id   AF-A0AAE0S7C4-F1
#
_cell.length_a   1.000
_cell.length_b   1.000
_cell.length_c   1.000
_cell.angle_alpha   90.00
_cell.angle_beta   90.00
_cell.angle_gamma   90.00
#
_symmetry.space_group_name_H-M   'P 1'
#
loop_
_entity.id
_entity.type
_entity.pdbx_description
1 polymer ?
#
loop_
_entity_poly.entity_id
_entity_poly.type
_entity_poly.pdbx_seq_one_letter_code
_entity_poly.pdbx_strand_id
1 'polypeptide(L)'
;MKNVFVHFPRHFAALKRLMATQMPVEQTIRQKLQETFQPKFLEVINESYMHNVPKGSETHFKVVVVSEKFDSQPLIKRHRMVNEVLKEELSLGVHALSIIAKTPQQWDESGNNIGKSPPCRGGAGL
;
A
#
# COMPACT_ATOMS: atom_id res chain seq x y z
N MET A 1 6.66 32.86 -20.02
CA MET A 1 6.16 31.65 -20.74
C MET A 1 7.35 30.75 -21.05
N LYS A 2 7.39 29.53 -20.47
CA LYS A 2 8.07 28.32 -20.98
C LYS A 2 7.95 27.24 -19.89
N ASN A 3 6.96 26.36 -20.04
CA ASN A 3 6.79 25.15 -19.25
C ASN A 3 7.98 24.22 -19.49
N VAL A 4 8.71 23.86 -18.43
CA VAL A 4 9.69 22.78 -18.46
C VAL A 4 8.95 21.49 -18.16
N PHE A 5 8.57 20.76 -19.21
CA PHE A 5 8.13 19.38 -19.10
C PHE A 5 9.36 18.50 -18.83
N VAL A 6 9.51 18.02 -17.60
CA VAL A 6 10.46 16.96 -17.25
C VAL A 6 9.98 15.67 -17.91
N HIS A 7 10.67 15.25 -18.97
CA HIS A 7 10.39 14.02 -19.69
C HIS A 7 11.01 12.86 -18.91
N PHE A 8 10.19 12.06 -18.21
CA PHE A 8 10.63 10.81 -17.62
C PHE A 8 10.91 9.78 -18.74
N PRO A 9 12.11 9.20 -18.82
CA PRO A 9 12.45 8.30 -19.91
C PRO A 9 11.71 6.96 -19.79
N ARG A 10 11.10 6.53 -20.89
CA ARG A 10 10.34 5.26 -21.05
C ARG A 10 11.15 3.96 -20.90
N HIS A 11 12.42 4.04 -20.53
CA HIS A 11 13.34 2.88 -20.44
C HIS A 11 13.47 2.28 -19.03
N PHE A 12 12.91 2.90 -17.98
CA PHE A 12 13.00 2.36 -16.61
C PHE A 12 12.09 1.16 -16.33
N ALA A 13 11.05 0.94 -17.14
CA ALA A 13 10.04 -0.10 -16.90
C ALA A 13 10.58 -1.53 -17.05
N ALA A 14 11.53 -1.76 -17.96
CA ALA A 14 12.06 -3.10 -18.23
C ALA A 14 12.99 -3.61 -17.11
N LEU A 15 13.75 -2.73 -16.46
CA LEU A 15 14.69 -3.13 -15.41
C LEU A 15 13.98 -3.48 -14.09
N LYS A 16 12.83 -2.85 -13.78
CA LYS A 16 11.98 -3.23 -12.63
C LYS A 16 11.46 -4.67 -12.73
N ARG A 17 11.22 -5.16 -13.96
CA ARG A 17 10.62 -6.46 -14.25
C ARG A 17 11.52 -7.67 -13.93
N LEU A 18 12.85 -7.49 -13.94
CA LEU A 18 13.82 -8.56 -13.65
C LEU A 18 14.10 -8.75 -12.15
N MET A 19 13.71 -7.80 -11.29
CA MET A 19 13.89 -7.89 -9.83
C MET A 19 12.60 -8.29 -9.07
N ALA A 20 11.45 -8.26 -9.74
CA ALA A 20 10.16 -8.59 -9.14
C ALA A 20 9.98 -10.08 -8.79
N THR A 21 10.87 -10.96 -9.26
CA THR A 21 10.79 -12.42 -9.02
C THR A 21 11.53 -12.90 -7.78
N GLN A 22 12.15 -12.01 -6.99
CA GLN A 22 13.02 -12.43 -5.87
C GLN A 22 12.71 -11.81 -4.50
N MET A 23 11.81 -10.81 -4.40
CA MET A 23 11.48 -10.16 -3.13
C MET A 23 10.09 -10.60 -2.61
N PRO A 24 9.91 -10.79 -1.29
CA PRO A 24 8.58 -10.97 -0.69
C PRO A 24 7.62 -9.86 -1.08
N VAL A 25 6.34 -10.18 -1.22
CA VAL A 25 5.30 -9.22 -1.64
C VAL A 25 5.21 -8.07 -0.64
N GLU A 26 5.33 -8.35 0.66
CA GLU A 26 5.37 -7.33 1.71
C GLU A 26 6.47 -6.29 1.48
N GLN A 27 7.67 -6.75 1.11
CA GLN A 27 8.82 -5.89 0.87
C GLN A 27 8.60 -5.01 -0.36
N THR A 28 8.01 -5.57 -1.42
CA THR A 28 7.65 -4.82 -2.63
C THR A 28 6.61 -3.73 -2.33
N ILE A 29 5.56 -4.05 -1.56
CA ILE A 29 4.56 -3.08 -1.11
C ILE A 29 5.23 -1.96 -0.30
N ARG A 30 6.06 -2.32 0.69
CA ARG A 30 6.77 -1.35 1.54
C ARG A 30 7.62 -0.40 0.71
N GLN A 31 8.41 -0.92 -0.24
CA GLN A 31 9.26 -0.11 -1.09
C GLN A 31 8.45 0.84 -1.98
N LYS A 32 7.43 0.33 -2.70
CA LYS A 32 6.61 1.16 -3.59
C LYS A 32 5.91 2.30 -2.83
N LEU A 33 5.38 2.01 -1.64
CA LEU A 33 4.73 3.03 -0.80
C LEU A 33 5.74 4.04 -0.23
N GLN A 34 6.92 3.58 0.21
CA GLN A 34 7.98 4.44 0.72
C GLN A 34 8.47 5.43 -0.36
N GLU A 35 8.79 4.93 -1.56
CA GLU A 35 9.25 5.75 -2.68
C GLU A 35 8.18 6.75 -3.14
N THR A 36 6.93 6.29 -3.24
CA THR A 36 5.85 7.11 -3.80
C THR A 36 5.35 8.16 -2.83
N PHE A 37 5.15 7.81 -1.56
CA PHE A 37 4.53 8.70 -0.59
C PHE A 37 5.51 9.44 0.31
N GLN A 38 6.77 9.00 0.39
CA GLN A 38 7.78 9.52 1.32
C GLN A 38 7.18 9.78 2.71
N PRO A 39 6.55 8.75 3.31
CA PRO A 39 5.71 8.94 4.47
C PRO A 39 6.53 9.27 5.72
N LYS A 40 5.93 10.05 6.64
CA LYS A 40 6.41 10.21 8.03
C LYS A 40 6.38 8.89 8.77
N PHE A 41 5.38 8.06 8.48
CA PHE A 41 5.21 6.73 9.07
C PHE A 41 4.63 5.76 8.05
N LEU A 42 5.23 4.57 7.95
CA LEU A 42 4.80 3.47 7.10
C LEU A 42 4.83 2.17 7.87
N GLU A 43 3.71 1.46 7.87
CA GLU A 43 3.63 0.09 8.36
C GLU A 43 2.90 -0.79 7.35
N VAL A 44 3.44 -1.98 7.11
CA VAL A 44 2.87 -3.00 6.23
C VAL A 44 2.84 -4.28 7.04
N ILE A 45 1.65 -4.86 7.21
CA ILE A 45 1.42 -6.05 8.03
C ILE A 45 0.77 -7.12 7.15
N ASN A 46 1.39 -8.29 7.08
CA ASN A 46 0.78 -9.47 6.46
C ASN A 46 -0.27 -10.06 7.42
N GLU A 47 -1.55 -9.90 7.08
CA GLU A 47 -2.69 -10.43 7.84
C GLU A 47 -3.26 -11.72 7.22
N SER A 48 -2.57 -12.33 6.26
CA SER A 48 -3.02 -13.54 5.56
C SER A 48 -3.32 -14.69 6.51
N TYR A 49 -2.60 -14.80 7.64
CA TYR A 49 -2.84 -15.83 8.65
C TYR A 49 -4.22 -15.73 9.32
N MET A 50 -4.92 -14.60 9.19
CA MET A 50 -6.29 -14.41 9.68
C MET A 50 -7.35 -14.99 8.73
N HIS A 51 -6.92 -15.55 7.59
CA HIS A 51 -7.77 -16.11 6.55
C HIS A 51 -7.44 -17.58 6.27
N ASN A 52 -8.36 -18.29 5.61
CA ASN A 52 -8.18 -19.69 5.23
C ASN A 52 -7.23 -19.83 4.03
N VAL A 53 -5.96 -19.52 4.23
CA VAL A 53 -4.89 -19.61 3.24
C VAL A 53 -3.69 -20.37 3.83
N PRO A 54 -2.83 -20.99 3.00
CA PRO A 54 -1.64 -21.69 3.48
C PRO A 54 -0.74 -20.80 4.34
N LYS A 55 -0.03 -21.41 5.31
CA LYS A 55 0.95 -20.71 6.14
C LYS A 55 2.03 -20.04 5.27
N GLY A 56 2.32 -18.78 5.56
CA GLY A 56 3.30 -17.99 4.79
C GLY A 56 2.72 -17.33 3.53
N SER A 57 1.40 -17.43 3.29
CA SER A 57 0.75 -16.69 2.22
C SER A 57 0.89 -15.17 2.41
N GLU A 58 0.92 -14.45 1.29
CA GLU A 58 1.03 -12.99 1.20
C GLU A 58 -0.13 -12.43 0.36
N THR A 59 -1.37 -12.70 0.78
CA THR A 59 -2.59 -12.37 0.01
C THR A 59 -3.44 -11.28 0.65
N HIS A 60 -3.32 -11.06 1.97
CA HIS A 60 -4.06 -10.03 2.69
C HIS A 60 -3.08 -9.15 3.46
N PHE A 61 -3.12 -7.85 3.19
CA PHE A 61 -2.25 -6.89 3.86
C PHE A 61 -3.04 -5.75 4.49
N LYS A 62 -2.49 -5.25 5.59
CA LYS A 62 -2.82 -3.94 6.12
C LYS A 62 -1.67 -2.99 5.85
N VAL A 63 -2.01 -1.80 5.36
CA VAL A 63 -1.06 -0.73 5.10
C VAL A 63 -1.48 0.53 5.85
N VAL A 64 -0.56 1.06 6.64
CA VAL A 64 -0.70 2.35 7.32
C VAL A 64 0.30 3.30 6.69
N VAL A 65 -0.21 4.34 6.03
CA VAL A 65 0.61 5.34 5.35
C VAL A 65 0.27 6.71 5.90
N VAL A 66 1.26 7.40 6.46
CA VAL A 66 1.13 8.75 6.99
C VAL A 66 1.98 9.69 6.14
N SER A 67 1.37 10.56 5.34
CA SER A 67 2.09 11.41 4.38
C SER A 67 1.37 12.74 4.14
N GLU A 68 2.15 13.80 3.94
CA GLU A 68 1.66 15.11 3.52
C GLU A 68 0.94 15.06 2.16
N LYS A 69 1.22 14.05 1.32
CA LYS A 69 0.54 13.88 0.03
C LYS A 69 -0.97 13.59 0.15
N PHE A 70 -1.42 13.24 1.35
CA PHE A 70 -2.84 13.03 1.64
C PHE A 70 -3.54 14.31 2.11
N ASP A 71 -2.80 15.40 2.33
CA ASP A 71 -3.39 16.67 2.67
C ASP A 71 -4.33 17.15 1.57
N SER A 72 -5.46 17.71 2.00
CA SER A 72 -6.53 18.18 1.12
C SER A 72 -7.12 17.10 0.18
N GLN A 73 -6.81 15.80 0.39
CA GLN A 73 -7.41 14.69 -0.35
C GLN A 73 -8.53 14.02 0.45
N PRO A 74 -9.72 13.78 -0.13
CA PRO A 74 -10.76 13.01 0.54
C PRO A 74 -10.33 11.54 0.70
N LEU A 75 -10.87 10.86 1.73
CA LEU A 75 -10.49 9.48 2.10
C LEU A 75 -10.48 8.51 0.91
N ILE A 76 -11.55 8.51 0.10
CA ILE A 76 -11.66 7.64 -1.08
C ILE A 76 -10.51 7.89 -2.06
N LYS A 77 -10.11 9.16 -2.27
CA LYS A 77 -9.00 9.49 -3.17
C LYS A 77 -7.68 9.00 -2.63
N ARG A 78 -7.45 9.07 -1.31
CA ARG A 78 -6.25 8.50 -0.67
C ARG A 78 -6.16 6.98 -0.88
N HIS A 79 -7.28 6.28 -0.70
CA HIS A 79 -7.33 4.83 -0.95
C HIS A 79 -7.05 4.50 -2.41
N ARG A 80 -7.63 5.26 -3.35
CA ARG A 80 -7.33 5.12 -4.78
C ARG A 80 -5.85 5.35 -5.08
N MET A 81 -5.25 6.37 -4.50
CA MET A 81 -3.81 6.63 -4.67
C MET A 81 -2.96 5.45 -4.21
N VAL A 82 -3.25 4.85 -3.05
CA VAL A 82 -2.55 3.67 -2.55
C VAL A 82 -2.78 2.45 -3.46
N ASN A 83 -4.02 2.20 -3.87
CA ASN A 83 -4.36 1.11 -4.77
C ASN A 83 -3.69 1.23 -6.14
N GLU A 84 -3.59 2.43 -6.71
CA GLU A 84 -2.91 2.64 -8.00
C GLU A 84 -1.40 2.33 -7.90
N VAL A 85 -0.76 2.67 -6.78
CA VAL A 85 0.66 2.33 -6.55
C VAL A 85 0.87 0.81 -6.46
N LEU A 86 -0.09 0.09 -5.89
CA LEU A 86 -0.04 -1.35 -5.65
C LEU A 86 -0.85 -2.18 -6.67
N LYS A 87 -1.21 -1.58 -7.80
CA LYS A 87 -2.11 -2.18 -8.80
C LYS A 87 -1.57 -3.49 -9.35
N GLU A 88 -0.25 -3.58 -9.53
CA GLU A 88 0.42 -4.77 -10.04
C GLU A 88 0.36 -5.90 -9.00
N GLU A 89 0.66 -5.62 -7.73
CA GLU A 89 0.56 -6.60 -6.64
C GLU A 89 -0.88 -7.13 -6.48
N LEU A 90 -1.86 -6.23 -6.58
CA LEU A 90 -3.28 -6.57 -6.56
C LEU A 90 -3.69 -7.47 -7.74
N SER A 91 -3.05 -7.33 -8.90
CA SER A 91 -3.30 -8.19 -10.06
C SER A 91 -2.58 -9.55 -9.99
N LEU A 92 -1.52 -9.66 -9.20
CA LEU A 92 -0.63 -10.83 -9.17
C LEU A 92 -0.90 -11.79 -8.01
N GLY A 93 -1.68 -11.40 -6.99
CA GLY A 93 -2.05 -12.32 -5.91
C GLY A 93 -2.42 -11.68 -4.58
N VAL A 94 -2.29 -10.36 -4.41
CA VAL A 94 -2.85 -9.68 -3.24
C VAL A 94 -4.36 -9.56 -3.43
N HIS A 95 -5.12 -10.27 -2.61
CA HIS A 95 -6.59 -10.32 -2.68
C HIS A 95 -7.25 -9.13 -1.97
N ALA A 96 -6.66 -8.63 -0.88
CA ALA A 96 -7.25 -7.55 -0.10
C ALA A 96 -6.21 -6.63 0.55
N LEU A 97 -6.54 -5.34 0.59
CA LEU A 97 -5.79 -4.29 1.29
C LEU A 97 -6.69 -3.57 2.29
N SER A 98 -6.33 -3.62 3.57
CA SER A 98 -6.84 -2.72 4.60
C SER A 98 -5.97 -1.46 4.63
N ILE A 99 -6.54 -0.31 4.26
CA ILE A 99 -5.79 0.93 4.07
C ILE A 99 -6.13 1.93 5.17
N ILE A 100 -5.09 2.43 5.86
CA ILE A 100 -5.15 3.61 6.72
C ILE A 100 -4.24 4.67 6.12
N ALA A 101 -4.84 5.72 5.55
CA ALA A 101 -4.11 6.83 4.90
C ALA A 101 -4.40 8.17 5.59
N LYS A 102 -3.44 8.68 6.37
CA LYS A 102 -3.58 9.86 7.23
C LYS A 102 -2.56 10.95 6.88
N THR A 103 -2.90 12.21 7.14
CA THR A 103 -1.88 13.26 7.19
C THR A 103 -1.06 13.14 8.48
N PRO A 104 0.15 13.71 8.55
CA PRO A 104 0.93 13.77 9.79
C PRO A 104 0.15 14.39 10.95
N GLN A 105 -0.59 15.46 10.71
CA GLN A 105 -1.45 16.08 11.73
C GLN A 105 -2.51 15.09 12.26
N GLN A 106 -3.26 14.43 11.38
CA GLN A 106 -4.29 13.46 11.78
C GLN A 106 -3.70 12.24 12.51
N TRP A 107 -2.46 11.88 12.19
CA TRP A 107 -1.74 10.79 12.86
C TRP A 107 -1.42 11.17 14.30
N ASP A 108 -0.82 12.34 14.49
CA ASP A 108 -0.44 12.87 15.79
C ASP A 108 -1.68 13.09 16.68
N GLU A 109 -2.78 13.64 16.14
CA GLU A 109 -4.07 13.81 16.83
C GLU A 109 -4.70 12.48 17.27
N SER A 110 -4.44 11.39 16.52
CA SER A 110 -4.95 10.06 16.84
C SER A 110 -4.09 9.28 17.85
N GLY A 111 -3.07 9.92 18.42
CA GLY A 111 -2.16 9.30 19.40
C GLY A 111 -1.25 8.23 18.79
N ASN A 112 -1.00 8.29 17.48
CA ASN A 112 -0.10 7.38 16.75
C ASN A 112 -0.46 5.88 16.90
N ASN A 113 -1.75 5.56 17.06
CA ASN A 113 -2.20 4.18 17.26
C ASN A 113 -2.73 3.55 15.97
N ILE A 114 -2.34 2.28 15.76
CA ILE A 114 -2.87 1.42 14.71
C ILE A 114 -3.89 0.50 15.38
N GLY A 115 -5.16 0.89 15.35
CA GLY A 115 -6.25 0.05 15.87
C GLY A 115 -6.22 -1.35 15.24
N LYS A 116 -6.73 -2.35 15.96
CA LYS A 116 -6.82 -3.73 15.44
C LYS A 116 -7.72 -3.79 14.20
N SER A 117 -7.36 -4.64 13.25
CA SER A 117 -8.22 -4.91 12.10
C SER A 117 -9.52 -5.57 12.58
N PRO A 118 -10.70 -5.20 12.02
CA PRO A 118 -11.96 -5.83 12.39
C PRO A 118 -11.89 -7.35 12.15
N PRO A 119 -12.55 -8.17 12.98
CA PRO A 119 -12.61 -9.61 12.74
C PRO A 119 -13.23 -9.88 11.36
N CYS A 120 -12.59 -10.75 10.58
CA CYS A 120 -13.12 -11.17 9.29
C CYS A 120 -14.47 -11.88 9.54
N ARG A 121 -15.56 -11.30 9.02
CA ARG A 121 -16.81 -12.03 8.82
C ARG A 121 -16.62 -12.88 7.58
N GLY A 122 -15.87 -13.98 7.72
CA GLY A 122 -15.64 -14.93 6.63
C GLY A 122 -16.98 -15.32 6.03
N GLY A 123 -17.16 -15.04 4.74
CA GLY A 123 -18.27 -15.62 3.98
C GLY A 123 -18.13 -17.13 4.10
N ALA A 124 -19.18 -17.80 4.59
CA ALA A 124 -19.28 -19.23 4.46
C ALA A 124 -19.06 -19.54 2.97
N GLY A 125 -17.97 -20.24 2.66
CA GLY A 125 -17.82 -20.84 1.34
C GLY A 125 -19.07 -21.67 1.10
N LEU A 126 -19.80 -21.32 0.04
CA LEU A 126 -20.74 -22.24 -0.58
C LEU A 126 -19.94 -23.25 -1.39
#